data_AF-A0A7W8JRY1-F1
#
_entry.id   AF-A0A7W8JRY1-F1
#
_cell.length_a   1.000
_cell.length_b   1.000
_cell.length_c   1.000
_cell.angle_alpha   90.00
_cell.angle_beta   90.00
_cell.angle_gamma   90.00
#
_symmetry.space_group_name_H-M   'P 1'
#
loop_
_entity.id
_entity.type
_entity.pdbx_description
1 polymer ?
#
loop_
_entity_poly.entity_id
_entity_poly.type
_entity_poly.pdbx_seq_one_letter_code
_entity_poly.pdbx_strand_id
1 'polypeptide(L)'
;MNRLPGLQATAQRLLNQNADLLYRHTDTWSDGTSCRFSVQDPNQTDQGTRLAQRLTGVPDVLDVRLLKTHPADPPPGEGASLTWDGGTLTLVNWGQVSDFTGLAVGVCRLVR
;
A
#
# COMPACT_ATOMS: atom_id res chain seq x y z
N MET A 1 25.25 12.79 19.27
CA MET A 1 25.43 11.89 18.11
C MET A 1 24.06 11.52 17.57
N ASN A 2 23.74 11.90 16.33
CA ASN A 2 22.45 11.62 15.71
C ASN A 2 22.38 10.14 15.30
N ARG A 3 21.56 9.33 15.99
CA ARG A 3 21.40 7.89 15.72
C ARG A 3 20.46 7.60 14.54
N LEU A 4 19.77 8.61 14.01
CA LEU A 4 18.74 8.44 12.99
C LEU A 4 19.23 7.74 11.72
N PRO A 5 20.41 8.05 11.13
CA PRO A 5 20.85 7.35 9.92
C PRO A 5 21.06 5.84 10.14
N GLY A 6 21.57 5.44 11.31
CA GLY A 6 21.76 4.02 11.65
C GLY A 6 20.45 3.28 11.88
N LEU A 7 19.43 3.97 12.39
CA LEU A 7 18.09 3.41 12.56
C LEU A 7 17.36 3.28 11.22
N GLN A 8 17.45 4.26 10.33
CA GLN A 8 16.90 4.18 8.97
C GLN A 8 17.52 3.03 8.16
N ALA A 9 18.85 2.89 8.21
CA ALA A 9 19.54 1.77 7.56
C ALA A 9 19.11 0.40 8.13
N THR A 10 18.88 0.34 9.45
CA THR A 10 18.35 -0.87 10.10
C THR A 10 16.92 -1.18 9.64
N ALA A 11 16.05 -0.17 9.58
CA ALA A 11 14.68 -0.33 9.10
C ALA A 11 14.66 -0.84 7.65
N GLN A 12 15.44 -0.23 6.75
CA GLN A 12 15.51 -0.64 5.36
C GLN A 12 16.00 -2.09 5.20
N ARG A 13 17.03 -2.47 5.97
CA ARG A 13 17.53 -3.85 5.99
C ARG A 13 16.45 -4.83 6.43
N LEU A 14 15.71 -4.52 7.49
CA LEU A 14 14.64 -5.39 8.00
C LEU A 14 13.48 -5.50 7.01
N LEU A 15 13.10 -4.41 6.34
CA LEU A 15 12.08 -4.43 5.28
C LEU A 15 12.48 -5.38 4.15
N ASN A 16 13.73 -5.29 3.68
CA ASN A 16 14.24 -6.15 2.61
C ASN A 16 14.36 -7.62 3.07
N GLN A 17 14.86 -7.86 4.29
CA GLN A 17 15.05 -9.23 4.83
C GLN A 17 13.73 -9.97 5.07
N ASN A 18 12.64 -9.23 5.32
CA ASN A 18 11.33 -9.80 5.58
C ASN A 18 10.36 -9.57 4.41
N ALA A 19 10.88 -9.25 3.22
CA ALA A 19 10.10 -8.86 2.06
C ALA A 19 8.98 -9.86 1.73
N ASP A 20 9.30 -11.16 1.74
CA ASP A 20 8.33 -12.21 1.38
C ASP A 20 7.19 -12.35 2.39
N LEU A 21 7.41 -11.94 3.65
CA LEU A 21 6.38 -11.90 4.68
C LEU A 21 5.53 -10.63 4.60
N LEU A 22 6.15 -9.51 4.25
CA LEU A 22 5.52 -8.19 4.22
C LEU A 22 4.77 -7.89 2.91
N TYR A 23 5.23 -8.46 1.80
CA TYR A 23 4.74 -8.23 0.43
C TYR A 23 4.44 -9.58 -0.25
N ARG A 24 3.45 -10.28 0.30
CA ARG A 24 3.14 -11.69 -0.01
C ARG A 24 2.62 -11.96 -1.43
N HIS A 25 2.34 -10.92 -2.20
CA HIS A 25 1.73 -11.04 -3.52
C HIS A 25 2.63 -10.39 -4.56
N THR A 26 2.59 -10.91 -5.79
CA THR A 26 3.27 -10.33 -6.94
C THR A 26 2.33 -10.41 -8.11
N ASP A 27 2.08 -9.28 -8.76
CA ASP A 27 1.22 -9.22 -9.94
C ASP A 27 1.53 -7.98 -10.78
N THR A 28 0.94 -7.91 -11.97
CA THR A 28 1.02 -6.78 -12.89
C THR A 28 -0.29 -6.00 -12.89
N TRP A 29 -0.19 -4.71 -12.60
CA TRP A 29 -1.31 -3.79 -12.59
C TRP A 29 -1.67 -3.36 -14.02
N SER A 30 -2.87 -2.81 -14.22
CA SER A 30 -3.39 -2.40 -15.53
C SER A 30 -2.59 -1.29 -16.22
N ASP A 31 -1.73 -0.59 -15.49
CA ASP A 31 -0.77 0.40 -16.02
C ASP A 31 0.55 -0.24 -16.50
N GLY A 32 0.67 -1.57 -16.41
CA GLY A 32 1.88 -2.33 -16.77
C GLY A 32 2.90 -2.46 -15.64
N THR A 33 2.63 -1.89 -14.47
CA THR A 33 3.54 -1.99 -13.32
C THR A 33 3.48 -3.37 -12.69
N SER A 34 4.59 -4.10 -12.68
CA SER A 34 4.75 -5.33 -11.91
C SER A 34 5.46 -5.05 -10.59
N CYS A 35 4.84 -5.43 -9.47
CA CYS A 35 5.42 -5.19 -8.14
C CYS A 35 5.04 -6.29 -7.15
N ARG A 36 5.87 -6.45 -6.12
CA ARG A 36 5.50 -7.16 -4.90
C ARG A 36 4.68 -6.25 -4.00
N PHE A 37 3.59 -6.77 -3.44
CA PHE A 37 2.69 -5.98 -2.62
C PHE A 37 1.96 -6.78 -1.54
N SER A 38 1.34 -6.06 -0.61
CA SER A 38 0.33 -6.58 0.30
C SER A 38 -0.88 -5.67 0.36
N VAL A 39 -2.04 -6.30 0.53
CA VAL A 39 -3.33 -5.63 0.69
C VAL A 39 -3.83 -5.92 2.11
N GLN A 40 -4.23 -4.88 2.84
CA GLN A 40 -4.69 -4.97 4.22
C GLN A 40 -6.10 -4.37 4.36
N ASP A 41 -6.90 -4.94 5.26
CA ASP A 41 -8.20 -4.37 5.62
C ASP A 41 -8.00 -3.10 6.48
N PRO A 42 -8.64 -1.97 6.15
CA PRO A 42 -8.49 -0.72 6.87
C PRO A 42 -9.00 -0.82 8.31
N ASN A 43 -9.93 -1.73 8.62
CA ASN A 43 -10.43 -1.94 9.99
C ASN A 43 -9.35 -2.47 10.94
N GLN A 44 -8.19 -2.89 10.42
CA GLN A 44 -7.04 -3.25 11.23
C GLN A 44 -6.16 -2.05 11.61
N THR A 45 -6.47 -0.82 11.16
CA THR A 45 -5.67 0.39 11.46
C THR A 45 -6.53 1.66 11.61
N ASP A 46 -6.27 2.47 12.65
CA ASP A 46 -6.97 3.77 12.84
C ASP A 46 -6.76 4.76 11.67
N GLN A 47 -5.63 4.67 10.98
CA GLN A 47 -5.32 5.51 9.82
C GLN A 47 -6.10 5.09 8.57
N GLY A 48 -6.26 3.78 8.32
CA GLY A 48 -7.00 3.27 7.17
C GLY A 48 -8.46 3.69 7.20
N THR A 49 -9.08 3.62 8.38
CA THR A 49 -10.46 4.07 8.61
C THR A 49 -10.63 5.57 8.35
N ARG A 50 -9.71 6.42 8.81
CA ARG A 50 -9.77 7.88 8.58
C ARG A 50 -9.55 8.26 7.13
N LEU A 51 -8.68 7.53 6.42
CA LEU A 51 -8.37 7.79 5.01
C LEU A 51 -9.52 7.32 4.10
N ALA A 52 -10.12 6.16 4.41
CA ALA A 52 -11.37 5.69 3.81
C ALA A 52 -12.49 6.74 3.95
N GLN A 53 -12.72 7.24 5.16
CA GLN A 53 -13.77 8.24 5.45
C GLN A 53 -13.57 9.57 4.69
N ARG A 54 -12.32 9.98 4.43
CA ARG A 54 -12.03 11.23 3.70
C ARG A 54 -12.23 11.11 2.19
N LEU A 55 -12.01 9.93 1.62
CA LEU A 55 -12.04 9.72 0.17
C LEU A 55 -13.45 9.43 -0.35
N THR A 56 -14.35 8.89 0.46
CA THR A 56 -15.63 8.41 -0.08
C THR A 56 -16.70 9.49 -0.18
N GLY A 57 -16.83 10.43 0.76
CA GLY A 57 -17.87 11.49 0.74
C GLY A 57 -19.33 11.00 0.60
N VAL A 58 -19.53 9.70 0.46
CA VAL A 58 -20.74 8.99 0.07
C VAL A 58 -20.90 7.82 1.03
N PRO A 59 -22.10 7.62 1.62
CA PRO A 59 -22.30 6.65 2.71
C PRO A 59 -22.33 5.18 2.26
N ASP A 60 -22.39 4.91 0.95
CA ASP A 60 -22.44 3.54 0.45
C ASP A 60 -21.05 2.90 0.42
N VAL A 61 -20.72 2.30 1.56
CA VAL A 61 -19.91 1.09 1.76
C VAL A 61 -18.96 0.76 0.61
N LEU A 62 -17.95 1.59 0.40
CA LEU A 62 -16.81 1.22 -0.44
C LEU A 62 -15.90 0.30 0.37
N ASP A 63 -15.66 -0.91 -0.13
CA ASP A 63 -14.68 -1.85 0.43
C ASP A 63 -13.28 -1.25 0.21
N VAL A 64 -12.82 -0.49 1.19
CA VAL A 64 -11.50 0.16 1.14
C VAL A 64 -10.45 -0.85 1.55
N ARG A 65 -9.28 -0.76 0.91
CA ARG A 65 -8.10 -1.59 1.20
C ARG A 65 -6.85 -0.73 1.27
N LEU A 66 -5.88 -1.12 2.08
CA LEU A 66 -4.57 -0.47 2.13
C LEU A 66 -3.54 -1.27 1.35
N LEU A 67 -2.81 -0.60 0.47
CA LEU A 67 -1.75 -1.18 -0.35
C LEU A 67 -0.38 -0.79 0.20
N LYS A 68 0.52 -1.77 0.27
CA LYS A 68 1.96 -1.54 0.46
C LYS A 68 2.72 -2.25 -0.64
N THR A 69 3.67 -1.58 -1.27
CA THR A 69 4.57 -2.16 -2.25
C THR A 69 5.96 -2.34 -1.68
N HIS A 70 6.68 -3.31 -2.21
CA HIS A 70 8.09 -3.51 -1.87
C HIS A 70 8.90 -2.26 -2.30
N PRO A 71 9.83 -1.75 -1.46
CA PRO A 71 10.52 -0.47 -1.72
C PRO A 71 11.42 -0.47 -2.96
N ALA A 72 11.85 -1.64 -3.42
CA ALA A 72 12.67 -1.78 -4.62
C ALA A 72 11.86 -1.90 -5.92
N ASP A 73 10.53 -2.04 -5.83
CA ASP A 73 9.66 -2.21 -7.00
C ASP A 73 8.96 -0.88 -7.30
N PRO A 74 8.72 -0.53 -8.57
CA PRO A 74 7.94 0.65 -8.91
C PRO A 74 6.51 0.52 -8.35
N PRO A 75 5.97 1.58 -7.70
CA PRO A 75 4.58 1.58 -7.28
C PRO A 75 3.65 1.80 -8.49
N PRO A 76 2.48 1.15 -8.53
CA PRO A 76 1.48 1.44 -9.55
C PRO A 76 0.96 2.88 -9.44
N GLY A 77 0.55 3.45 -10.58
CA GLY A 77 -0.06 4.77 -10.67
C GLY A 77 -1.48 4.82 -10.12
N GLU A 78 -1.93 6.01 -9.72
CA GLU A 78 -3.34 6.21 -9.33
C GLU A 78 -4.28 5.86 -10.51
N GLY A 79 -5.37 5.15 -10.21
CA GLY A 79 -6.28 4.60 -11.21
C GLY A 79 -5.87 3.21 -11.74
N ALA A 80 -4.64 2.76 -11.49
CA ALA A 80 -4.23 1.40 -11.84
C ALA A 80 -5.05 0.36 -11.06
N SER A 81 -5.30 -0.79 -11.68
CA SER A 81 -6.15 -1.84 -11.10
C SER A 81 -5.66 -3.24 -11.40
N LEU A 82 -6.09 -4.21 -10.60
CA LEU A 82 -5.91 -5.63 -10.85
C LEU A 82 -7.09 -6.45 -10.30
N THR A 83 -7.15 -7.72 -10.69
CA THR A 83 -8.11 -8.68 -10.12
C THR A 83 -7.67 -9.09 -8.72
N TRP A 84 -8.54 -8.92 -7.72
CA TRP A 84 -8.23 -9.22 -6.33
C TRP A 84 -9.44 -9.77 -5.59
N ASP A 85 -9.29 -10.92 -4.92
CA ASP A 85 -10.33 -11.53 -4.07
C ASP A 85 -11.72 -11.58 -4.73
N GLY A 86 -11.75 -11.97 -6.01
CA GLY A 86 -12.97 -12.08 -6.81
C GLY A 86 -13.55 -10.75 -7.32
N GLY A 87 -12.90 -9.62 -7.05
CA GLY A 87 -13.29 -8.29 -7.53
C GLY A 87 -12.16 -7.55 -8.26
N THR A 88 -12.37 -6.25 -8.49
CA THR A 88 -11.37 -5.32 -9.04
C THR A 88 -10.87 -4.41 -7.93
N LEU A 89 -9.57 -4.48 -7.66
CA LEU A 89 -8.87 -3.57 -6.76
C LEU A 89 -8.28 -2.42 -7.56
N THR A 90 -8.74 -1.21 -7.33
CA THR A 90 -8.22 0.00 -7.99
C THR A 90 -7.51 0.88 -6.97
N LEU A 91 -6.28 1.25 -7.26
CA LEU A 91 -5.53 2.24 -6.47
C LEU A 91 -6.16 3.62 -6.68
N VAL A 92 -6.60 4.25 -5.59
CA VAL A 92 -7.25 5.56 -5.61
C VAL A 92 -6.23 6.65 -5.39
N ASN A 93 -5.37 6.51 -4.37
CA ASN A 93 -4.34 7.48 -4.06
C ASN A 93 -3.19 6.89 -3.26
N TRP A 94 -2.04 7.57 -3.29
CA TRP A 94 -0.93 7.33 -2.38
C TRP A 94 -0.94 8.30 -1.19
N GLY A 95 -0.61 7.78 0.00
CA GLY A 95 -0.24 8.58 1.14
C GLY A 95 1.16 9.20 0.98
N GLN A 96 1.52 10.06 1.93
CA GLN A 96 2.86 10.64 1.98
C GLN A 96 3.92 9.56 2.17
N VAL A 97 5.02 9.66 1.41
CA VAL A 97 6.22 8.83 1.62
C VAL A 97 6.81 9.14 2.99
N SER A 98 7.02 8.10 3.80
CA SER A 98 7.70 8.22 5.08
C SER A 98 9.15 8.64 4.87
N ASP A 99 9.55 9.72 5.52
CA ASP A 99 10.95 10.17 5.61
C ASP A 99 11.84 9.20 6.41
N PHE A 100 11.24 8.31 7.18
CA PHE A 100 11.95 7.31 7.98
C PHE A 100 12.15 5.98 7.24
N THR A 101 11.13 5.47 6.55
CA THR A 101 11.19 4.15 5.88
C THR A 101 11.24 4.22 4.36
N GLY A 102 11.00 5.39 3.75
CA GLY A 102 10.87 5.52 2.30
C GLY A 102 9.60 4.87 1.72
N LEU A 103 8.71 4.34 2.58
CA LEU A 103 7.48 3.68 2.14
C LEU A 103 6.30 4.65 2.14
N ALA A 104 5.38 4.46 1.19
CA ALA A 104 4.05 5.05 1.22
C ALA A 104 3.00 3.95 1.41
N VAL A 105 1.82 4.34 1.87
CA VAL A 105 0.63 3.46 1.93
C VAL A 105 -0.35 3.96 0.89
N GLY A 106 -0.76 3.08 -0.03
CA GLY A 106 -1.80 3.36 -1.00
C GLY A 106 -3.18 3.05 -0.43
N VAL A 107 -4.20 3.75 -0.90
CA VAL A 107 -5.60 3.39 -0.65
C VAL A 107 -6.19 2.85 -1.93
N CYS A 108 -6.79 1.68 -1.82
CA CYS A 108 -7.52 1.06 -2.90
C CYS A 108 -9.01 1.00 -2.61
N ARG A 109 -9.79 1.01 -3.68
CA ARG A 109 -11.20 0.64 -3.69
C ARG A 109 -11.31 -0.77 -4.26
N LEU A 110 -12.02 -1.65 -3.58
CA LEU A 110 -12.39 -2.98 -4.07
C LEU A 110 -13.86 -2.97 -4.47
N VAL A 111 -14.14 -3.45 -5.68
CA VAL A 111 -15.50 -3.63 -6.22
C VAL A 111 -15.66 -5.09 -6.63
N ARG A 112 -16.69 -5.76 -6.12
CA ARG A 112 -17.06 -7.14 -6.50
C ARG A 112 -18.20 -7.11 -7.51
#